data_AF-A0A3C0SST7-F1
#
_entry.id   AF-A0A3C0SST7-F1
#
_cell.length_a   1.000
_cell.length_b   1.000
_cell.length_c   1.000
_cell.angle_alpha   90.00
_cell.angle_beta   90.00
_cell.angle_gamma   90.00
#
_symmetry.space_group_name_H-M   'P 1'
#
loop_
_entity.id
_entity.type
_entity.pdbx_description
1 polymer ?
#
loop_
_entity_poly.entity_id
_entity_poly.type
_entity_poly.pdbx_seq_one_letter_code
_entity_poly.pdbx_strand_id
1 'polypeptide(L)'
;MPKSNHEFIIQNIVSNRIFDMSEVVYGSIDWTSEERSGASKLTFSYIAGDMFPNGSVVRFKYKGANIFYGYIFKTKCSERGIKEVTAYDSLRYFKYKDTKIFKGLSFDRLVREILVGRPGIRAGNIRPTYYTLPDKIEDNKTYLDMVYDGIEDTLLGTGRRYILYDKFGELELVEAREL
;
A
#
# COMPACT_ATOMS: atom_id res chain seq x y z
N MET A 1 30.18 16.18 4.57
CA MET A 1 29.14 16.31 3.52
C MET A 1 27.81 16.45 4.21
N PRO A 2 26.99 17.48 3.93
CA PRO A 2 25.64 17.54 4.49
C PRO A 2 24.87 16.32 4.00
N LYS A 3 24.30 15.52 4.91
CA LYS A 3 23.46 14.38 4.54
C LYS A 3 22.35 14.91 3.63
N SER A 4 22.14 14.25 2.49
CA SER A 4 20.97 14.49 1.66
C SER A 4 19.72 14.57 2.56
N ASN A 5 18.86 15.57 2.33
CA ASN A 5 17.64 15.80 3.15
C ASN A 5 16.59 14.68 2.97
N HIS A 6 16.91 13.64 2.21
CA HIS A 6 16.04 12.53 1.92
C HIS A 6 16.83 11.21 1.91
N GLU A 7 16.13 10.13 2.19
CA GLU A 7 16.65 8.77 2.19
C GLU A 7 15.81 7.96 1.21
N PHE A 8 16.48 7.32 0.25
CA PHE A 8 15.84 6.52 -0.79
C PHE A 8 16.49 5.14 -0.86
N ILE A 9 15.78 4.12 -0.39
CA ILE A 9 16.29 2.75 -0.34
C ILE A 9 15.47 1.85 -1.25
N ILE A 10 16.15 0.95 -1.96
CA ILE A 10 15.52 -0.16 -2.68
C ILE A 10 16.07 -1.49 -2.17
N GLN A 11 15.18 -2.42 -1.82
CA GLN A 11 15.55 -3.80 -1.52
C GLN A 11 15.13 -4.70 -2.67
N ASN A 12 16.10 -5.39 -3.26
CA ASN A 12 15.88 -6.29 -4.38
C ASN A 12 15.16 -7.56 -3.89
N ILE A 13 13.99 -7.86 -4.46
CA ILE A 13 13.14 -8.99 -4.03
C ILE A 13 13.77 -10.37 -4.25
N VAL A 14 14.69 -10.50 -5.20
CA VAL A 14 15.32 -11.79 -5.54
C VAL A 14 16.56 -12.03 -4.68
N SER A 15 17.46 -11.04 -4.59
CA SER A 15 18.73 -11.19 -3.89
C SER A 15 18.67 -10.77 -2.42
N ASN A 16 17.58 -10.14 -1.97
CA ASN A 16 17.43 -9.50 -0.66
C ASN A 16 18.48 -8.41 -0.35
N ARG A 17 19.29 -8.01 -1.33
CA ARG A 17 20.28 -6.92 -1.17
C ARG A 17 19.58 -5.57 -1.08
N ILE A 18 20.11 -4.71 -0.22
CA ILE A 18 19.64 -3.35 0.03
C ILE A 18 20.58 -2.38 -0.68
N PHE A 19 19.99 -1.43 -1.42
CA PHE A 19 20.69 -0.42 -2.18
C PHE A 19 20.27 0.96 -1.69
N ASP A 20 21.26 1.79 -1.36
CA ASP A 20 21.04 3.21 -1.11
C ASP A 20 21.06 3.97 -2.44
N MET A 21 19.91 4.52 -2.79
CA MET A 21 19.65 5.21 -4.05
C MET A 21 19.62 6.72 -3.88
N SER A 22 19.86 7.24 -2.67
CA SER A 22 19.65 8.66 -2.33
C SER A 22 20.47 9.65 -3.17
N GLU A 23 21.60 9.20 -3.73
CA GLU A 23 22.49 10.01 -4.57
C GLU A 23 22.31 9.78 -6.08
N VAL A 24 21.54 8.75 -6.48
CA VAL A 24 21.41 8.33 -7.90
C VAL A 24 19.99 8.47 -8.45
N VAL A 25 19.01 8.72 -7.58
CA VAL A 25 17.69 9.17 -8.01
C VAL A 25 17.84 10.53 -8.69
N TYR A 26 17.24 10.66 -9.86
CA TYR A 26 17.38 11.79 -10.76
C TYR A 26 16.01 12.38 -11.10
N GLY A 27 15.93 13.72 -11.14
CA GLY A 27 14.71 14.45 -11.48
C GLY A 27 13.74 14.59 -10.30
N SER A 28 12.45 14.68 -10.60
CA SER A 28 11.39 14.76 -9.59
C SER A 28 11.13 13.40 -8.95
N ILE A 29 10.83 13.43 -7.65
CA ILE A 29 10.21 12.33 -6.92
C ILE A 29 8.77 12.77 -6.69
N ASP A 30 7.83 12.09 -7.36
CA ASP A 30 6.42 12.43 -7.29
C ASP A 30 5.70 11.38 -6.46
N TRP A 31 5.09 11.82 -5.36
CA TRP A 31 4.28 10.99 -4.47
C TRP A 31 2.85 11.50 -4.43
N THR A 32 1.90 10.59 -4.60
CA THR A 32 0.47 10.89 -4.54
C THR A 32 -0.25 9.86 -3.67
N SER A 33 -1.08 10.32 -2.74
CA SER A 33 -1.99 9.51 -1.94
C SER A 33 -3.44 9.96 -2.17
N GLU A 34 -4.36 9.04 -2.32
CA GLU A 34 -5.79 9.35 -2.44
C GLU A 34 -6.51 8.96 -1.15
N GLU A 35 -7.37 9.83 -0.63
CA GLU A 35 -8.15 9.56 0.60
C GLU A 35 -9.21 8.48 0.42
N ARG A 36 -9.71 8.30 -0.81
CA ARG A 36 -10.68 7.27 -1.17
C ARG A 36 -10.17 6.49 -2.38
N SER A 37 -10.14 5.17 -2.23
CA SER A 37 -9.93 4.20 -3.31
C SER A 37 -8.53 4.04 -3.88
N GLY A 38 -7.50 4.76 -3.43
CA GLY A 38 -6.17 4.67 -4.03
C GLY A 38 -5.14 3.97 -3.16
N ALA A 39 -4.37 3.09 -3.78
CA ALA A 39 -3.02 2.83 -3.31
C ALA A 39 -2.19 4.09 -3.53
N SER A 40 -1.40 4.50 -2.54
CA SER A 40 -0.44 5.58 -2.79
C SER A 40 0.56 5.15 -3.84
N LYS A 41 1.02 6.12 -4.63
CA LYS A 41 1.88 5.92 -5.78
C LYS A 41 3.11 6.78 -5.64
N LEU A 42 4.27 6.19 -5.89
CA LEU A 42 5.55 6.87 -5.99
C LEU A 42 6.10 6.68 -7.40
N THR A 43 6.47 7.78 -8.06
CA THR A 43 7.21 7.75 -9.31
C THR A 43 8.53 8.48 -9.17
N PHE A 44 9.59 7.87 -9.67
CA PHE A 44 10.95 8.39 -9.61
C PHE A 44 11.79 7.81 -10.74
N SER A 45 12.93 8.44 -11.02
CA SER A 45 13.85 7.97 -12.06
C SER A 45 15.25 7.79 -11.53
N TYR A 46 16.03 6.90 -12.13
CA TYR A 46 17.47 6.76 -11.87
C TYR A 46 18.22 6.32 -13.12
N ILE A 47 19.52 6.62 -13.18
CA ILE A 47 20.36 6.35 -14.37
C ILE A 47 21.30 5.16 -14.13
N ALA A 48 21.84 5.01 -12.92
CA ALA A 48 22.88 4.04 -12.60
C ALA A 48 22.35 2.66 -12.19
N GLY A 49 23.02 1.59 -12.64
CA GLY A 49 22.76 0.21 -12.20
C GLY A 49 21.70 -0.55 -13.00
N ASP A 50 21.51 -1.81 -12.60
CA ASP A 50 20.54 -2.75 -13.18
C ASP A 50 19.11 -2.41 -12.81
N MET A 51 18.16 -2.90 -13.61
CA MET A 51 16.74 -2.81 -13.29
C MET A 51 16.39 -3.70 -12.09
N PHE A 52 15.77 -3.10 -11.08
CA PHE A 52 15.18 -3.86 -9.99
C PHE A 52 13.94 -4.64 -10.47
N PRO A 53 13.80 -5.92 -10.09
CA PRO A 53 12.61 -6.70 -10.43
C PRO A 53 11.33 -6.12 -9.83
N ASN A 54 10.20 -6.31 -10.50
CA ASN A 54 8.89 -6.00 -9.94
C ASN A 54 8.70 -6.74 -8.61
N GLY A 55 8.09 -6.07 -7.64
CA GLY A 55 7.97 -6.54 -6.25
C GLY A 55 9.13 -6.14 -5.35
N SER A 56 10.23 -5.58 -5.88
CA SER A 56 11.29 -4.99 -5.04
C SER A 56 10.74 -3.87 -4.17
N VAL A 57 11.17 -3.81 -2.92
CA VAL A 57 10.66 -2.84 -1.94
C VAL A 57 11.31 -1.49 -2.19
N VAL A 58 10.50 -0.43 -2.17
CA VAL A 58 10.94 0.96 -2.22
C VAL A 58 10.59 1.63 -0.90
N ARG A 59 11.57 2.30 -0.30
CA ARG A 59 11.40 3.06 0.92
C ARG A 59 11.94 4.47 0.75
N PHE A 60 11.08 5.45 0.94
CA PHE A 60 11.41 6.86 0.82
C PHE A 60 11.07 7.62 2.10
N LYS A 61 12.07 8.34 2.62
CA LYS A 61 11.92 9.27 3.74
C LYS A 61 12.40 10.65 3.34
N TYR A 62 11.76 11.68 3.85
CA TYR A 62 12.13 13.07 3.61
C TYR A 62 12.19 13.82 4.94
N LYS A 63 13.33 14.44 5.26
CA LYS A 63 13.58 15.13 6.54
C LYS A 63 13.20 14.31 7.78
N GLY A 64 13.47 13.00 7.73
CA GLY A 64 13.16 12.06 8.81
C GLY A 64 11.71 11.55 8.82
N ALA A 65 10.80 12.12 8.04
CA ALA A 65 9.43 11.65 7.91
C ALA A 65 9.34 10.43 6.98
N ASN A 66 8.54 9.44 7.37
CA ASN A 66 8.22 8.25 6.59
C ASN A 66 7.21 8.62 5.50
N ILE A 67 7.67 8.84 4.26
CA ILE A 67 6.80 9.32 3.17
C ILE A 67 6.17 8.16 2.41
N PHE A 68 6.97 7.15 2.04
CA PHE A 68 6.47 6.05 1.22
C PHE A 68 7.18 4.75 1.52
N TYR A 69 6.41 3.68 1.59
CA TYR A 69 6.88 2.31 1.58
C TYR A 69 5.98 1.51 0.65
N GLY A 70 6.57 0.83 -0.32
CA GLY A 70 5.80 0.07 -1.29
C GLY A 70 6.67 -0.79 -2.17
N TYR A 71 6.14 -1.17 -3.31
CA TYR A 71 6.72 -2.18 -4.18
C TYR A 71 6.78 -1.68 -5.61
N ILE A 72 7.89 -1.94 -6.29
CA ILE A 72 8.05 -1.64 -7.72
C ILE A 72 7.00 -2.43 -8.49
N PHE A 73 6.13 -1.72 -9.19
CA PHE A 73 5.09 -2.31 -10.02
C PHE A 73 5.49 -2.35 -11.50
N LYS A 74 6.19 -1.31 -11.94
CA LYS A 74 6.64 -1.18 -13.32
C LYS A 74 7.90 -0.34 -13.38
N THR A 75 8.83 -0.76 -14.24
CA THR A 75 9.98 0.05 -14.64
C THR A 75 9.96 0.17 -16.16
N LYS A 76 10.15 1.38 -16.68
CA LYS A 76 10.43 1.65 -18.09
C LYS A 76 11.87 2.12 -18.24
N CYS A 77 12.57 1.66 -19.26
CA CYS A 77 13.90 2.17 -19.59
C CYS A 77 13.77 3.02 -20.87
N SER A 78 14.24 4.26 -20.83
CA SER A 78 14.31 5.12 -22.02
C SER A 78 15.53 4.77 -22.87
N GLU A 79 15.55 5.25 -24.12
CA GLU A 79 16.70 5.08 -25.03
C GLU A 79 18.01 5.68 -24.47
N ARG A 80 17.91 6.65 -23.56
CA ARG A 80 19.06 7.27 -22.88
C ARG A 80 19.49 6.51 -21.62
N GLY A 81 18.92 5.33 -21.36
CA GLY A 81 19.24 4.51 -20.19
C GLY A 81 18.63 4.99 -18.88
N ILE A 82 17.66 5.93 -18.91
CA ILE A 82 16.95 6.41 -17.72
C ILE A 82 15.86 5.39 -17.36
N LYS A 83 15.88 4.91 -16.12
CA LYS A 83 14.86 3.99 -15.59
C LYS A 83 13.80 4.78 -14.85
N GLU A 84 12.60 4.83 -15.42
CA GLU A 84 11.40 5.42 -14.81
C GLU A 84 10.64 4.34 -14.04
N VAL A 85 10.55 4.48 -12.73
CA VAL A 85 9.92 3.52 -11.84
C VAL A 85 8.56 4.03 -11.39
N THR A 86 7.58 3.13 -11.39
CA THR A 86 6.31 3.30 -10.68
C THR A 86 6.22 2.26 -9.58
N ALA A 87 6.07 2.72 -8.34
CA ALA A 87 5.83 1.90 -7.17
C ALA A 87 4.47 2.24 -6.55
N TYR A 88 3.84 1.25 -5.92
CA TYR A 88 2.63 1.46 -5.12
C TYR A 88 2.78 0.84 -3.73
N ASP A 89 2.06 1.37 -2.75
CA ASP A 89 1.96 0.77 -1.42
C ASP A 89 1.17 -0.56 -1.41
N SER A 90 0.96 -1.12 -0.21
CA SER A 90 0.31 -2.42 -0.05
C SER A 90 -1.16 -2.43 -0.48
N LEU A 91 -1.85 -1.27 -0.49
CA LEU A 91 -3.26 -1.19 -0.93
C LEU A 91 -3.41 -1.50 -2.42
N ARG A 92 -2.32 -1.47 -3.20
CA ARG A 92 -2.35 -1.87 -4.62
C ARG A 92 -2.86 -3.28 -4.82
N TYR A 93 -2.53 -4.17 -3.89
CA TYR A 93 -2.95 -5.57 -3.91
C TYR A 93 -4.42 -5.77 -3.51
N PHE A 94 -5.07 -4.74 -2.96
CA PHE A 94 -6.51 -4.73 -2.68
C PHE A 94 -7.35 -4.27 -3.90
N LYS A 95 -6.71 -3.83 -5.00
CA LYS A 95 -7.38 -3.60 -6.28
C LYS A 95 -7.69 -4.87 -7.07
N TYR A 96 -7.34 -6.04 -6.54
CA TYR A 96 -7.73 -7.33 -7.12
C TYR A 96 -9.25 -7.52 -7.00
N LYS A 97 -9.88 -8.04 -8.06
CA LYS A 97 -11.32 -8.33 -8.09
C LYS A 97 -11.62 -9.76 -7.70
N ASP A 98 -12.63 -9.94 -6.88
CA ASP A 98 -13.07 -11.25 -6.40
C ASP A 98 -14.58 -11.25 -6.16
N THR A 99 -15.12 -12.42 -5.81
CA THR A 99 -16.50 -12.57 -5.33
C THR A 99 -16.47 -13.18 -3.93
N LYS A 100 -17.02 -12.47 -2.94
CA LYS A 100 -17.08 -12.93 -1.55
C LYS A 100 -18.50 -12.91 -1.01
N ILE A 101 -18.82 -13.93 -0.20
CA ILE A 101 -20.08 -14.00 0.54
C ILE A 101 -19.81 -13.49 1.94
N PHE A 102 -20.46 -12.40 2.32
CA PHE A 102 -20.50 -11.92 3.70
C PHE A 102 -21.61 -12.69 4.39
N LYS A 103 -21.25 -13.59 5.30
CA LYS A 103 -22.21 -14.33 6.11
C LYS A 103 -21.71 -14.44 7.54
N GLY A 104 -22.30 -13.66 8.45
CA GLY A 104 -21.87 -13.62 9.86
C GLY A 104 -20.42 -13.14 10.08
N LEU A 105 -19.87 -12.35 9.15
CA LEU A 105 -18.50 -11.83 9.21
C LEU A 105 -18.49 -10.40 9.76
N SER A 106 -17.55 -10.08 10.64
CA SER A 106 -17.25 -8.69 10.98
C SER A 106 -16.28 -8.07 9.98
N PHE A 107 -16.28 -6.75 9.89
CA PHE A 107 -15.40 -6.03 8.97
C PHE A 107 -13.90 -6.30 9.22
N ASP A 108 -13.47 -6.36 10.48
CA ASP A 108 -12.07 -6.68 10.81
C ASP A 108 -11.67 -8.10 10.38
N ARG A 109 -12.61 -9.07 10.44
CA ARG A 109 -12.40 -10.44 9.96
C ARG A 109 -12.26 -10.49 8.45
N LEU A 110 -13.09 -9.74 7.72
CA LEU A 110 -12.96 -9.63 6.26
C LEU A 110 -11.56 -9.15 5.86
N VAL A 111 -11.06 -8.08 6.49
CA VAL A 111 -9.72 -7.55 6.23
C VAL A 111 -8.65 -8.61 6.53
N ARG A 112 -8.76 -9.32 7.67
CA ARG A 112 -7.84 -10.40 8.03
C ARG A 112 -7.85 -11.55 7.02
N GLU A 113 -9.01 -11.98 6.54
CA GLU A 113 -9.10 -13.02 5.52
C GLU A 113 -8.45 -12.60 4.20
N ILE A 114 -8.66 -11.35 3.76
CA ILE A 114 -8.04 -10.81 2.55
C ILE A 114 -6.51 -10.80 2.68
N LEU A 115 -6.00 -10.49 3.88
CA LEU A 115 -4.57 -10.49 4.21
C LEU A 115 -3.96 -11.89 4.26
N VAL A 116 -4.68 -12.91 4.76
CA VAL A 116 -4.19 -14.31 4.79
C VAL A 116 -3.84 -14.81 3.38
N GLY A 117 -4.61 -14.41 2.36
CA GLY A 117 -4.32 -14.71 0.96
C GLY A 117 -3.16 -13.91 0.34
N ARG A 118 -2.52 -13.00 1.11
CA ARG A 118 -1.52 -12.03 0.63
C ARG A 118 -0.32 -11.96 1.58
N PRO A 119 0.50 -13.03 1.66
CA PRO A 119 1.63 -13.10 2.61
C PRO A 119 2.70 -12.03 2.40
N GLY A 120 2.73 -11.36 1.23
CA GLY A 120 3.62 -10.22 0.98
C GLY A 120 3.19 -8.91 1.64
N ILE A 121 2.00 -8.84 2.24
CA ILE A 121 1.51 -7.66 2.94
C ILE A 121 1.66 -7.87 4.44
N ARG A 122 2.31 -6.92 5.11
CA ARG A 122 2.41 -6.94 6.58
C ARG A 122 1.15 -6.34 7.18
N ALA A 123 0.53 -7.06 8.09
CA ALA A 123 -0.59 -6.54 8.87
C ALA A 123 -0.04 -5.73 10.06
N GLY A 124 -0.50 -4.49 10.20
CA GLY A 124 -0.28 -3.68 11.41
C GLY A 124 -1.43 -3.84 12.40
N ASN A 125 -1.84 -2.75 13.02
CA ASN A 125 -3.02 -2.74 13.89
C ASN A 125 -4.31 -2.94 13.07
N ILE A 126 -4.96 -4.10 13.22
CA ILE A 126 -6.30 -4.36 12.68
C ILE A 126 -7.31 -4.36 13.83
N ARG A 127 -7.95 -3.21 14.06
CA ARG A 127 -8.93 -3.01 15.14
C ARG A 127 -10.15 -3.92 14.97
N PRO A 128 -10.52 -4.69 15.99
CA PRO A 128 -11.79 -5.41 15.98
C PRO A 128 -12.97 -4.43 15.92
N THR A 129 -13.92 -4.65 15.01
CA THR A 129 -15.07 -3.73 14.87
C THR A 129 -16.26 -4.15 15.72
N TYR A 130 -16.30 -5.40 16.20
CA TYR A 130 -17.35 -5.99 17.01
C TYR A 130 -18.77 -5.85 16.43
N TYR A 131 -18.87 -5.65 15.13
CA TYR A 131 -20.11 -5.52 14.39
C TYR A 131 -20.15 -6.57 13.29
N THR A 132 -21.22 -7.37 13.27
CA THR A 132 -21.48 -8.34 12.21
C THR A 132 -22.07 -7.60 11.01
N LEU A 133 -21.42 -7.71 9.85
CA LEU A 133 -21.89 -7.11 8.61
C LEU A 133 -23.20 -7.78 8.16
N PRO A 134 -24.08 -7.06 7.42
CA PRO A 134 -25.23 -7.65 6.77
C PRO A 134 -24.82 -8.80 5.85
N ASP A 135 -25.66 -9.83 5.78
CA ASP A 135 -25.44 -10.93 4.85
C ASP A 135 -25.62 -10.44 3.41
N LYS A 136 -24.57 -10.53 2.59
CA LYS A 136 -24.60 -10.11 1.17
C LYS A 136 -23.55 -10.84 0.33
N ILE A 137 -23.75 -10.83 -0.99
CA ILE A 137 -22.77 -11.31 -1.96
C ILE A 137 -22.14 -10.09 -2.61
N GLU A 138 -20.83 -9.92 -2.41
CA GLU A 138 -20.04 -8.91 -3.10
C GLU A 138 -19.45 -9.53 -4.35
N ASP A 139 -20.10 -9.32 -5.49
CA ASP A 139 -19.73 -9.96 -6.77
C ASP A 139 -18.87 -9.04 -7.66
N ASN A 140 -17.75 -9.58 -8.17
CA ASN A 140 -16.84 -8.92 -9.11
C ASN A 140 -16.36 -7.52 -8.66
N LYS A 141 -16.21 -7.34 -7.34
CA LYS A 141 -15.74 -6.10 -6.70
C LYS A 141 -14.26 -6.19 -6.37
N THR A 142 -13.56 -5.05 -6.32
CA THR A 142 -12.21 -5.07 -5.76
C THR A 142 -12.28 -5.30 -4.25
N TYR A 143 -11.24 -5.87 -3.65
CA TYR A 143 -11.20 -5.94 -2.18
C TYR A 143 -11.28 -4.57 -1.53
N LEU A 144 -10.76 -3.51 -2.16
CA LEU A 144 -10.98 -2.14 -1.69
C LEU A 144 -12.48 -1.80 -1.65
N ASP A 145 -13.22 -2.08 -2.72
CA ASP A 145 -14.65 -1.80 -2.76
C ASP A 145 -15.39 -2.57 -1.65
N MET A 146 -15.12 -3.88 -1.52
CA MET A 146 -15.66 -4.72 -0.45
C MET A 146 -15.33 -4.18 0.96
N VAL A 147 -14.12 -3.66 1.14
CA VAL A 147 -13.68 -3.04 2.39
C VAL A 147 -14.46 -1.75 2.64
N TYR A 148 -14.58 -0.86 1.65
CA TYR A 148 -15.31 0.40 1.79
C TYR A 148 -16.79 0.17 2.06
N ASP A 149 -17.39 -0.81 1.41
CA ASP A 149 -18.77 -1.24 1.68
C ASP A 149 -18.91 -1.73 3.13
N GLY A 150 -17.95 -2.52 3.63
CA GLY A 150 -17.92 -2.95 5.04
C GLY A 150 -17.70 -1.81 6.04
N ILE A 151 -16.92 -0.79 5.69
CA ILE A 151 -16.76 0.44 6.49
C ILE A 151 -18.09 1.19 6.57
N GLU A 152 -18.80 1.33 5.45
CA GLU A 152 -20.08 2.01 5.38
C GLU A 152 -21.16 1.26 6.18
N ASP A 153 -21.26 -0.05 6.01
CA ASP A 153 -22.18 -0.89 6.79
C ASP A 153 -21.91 -0.79 8.30
N THR A 154 -20.63 -0.77 8.70
CA THR A 154 -20.23 -0.62 10.10
C THR A 154 -20.58 0.77 10.62
N LEU A 155 -20.38 1.82 9.81
CA LEU A 155 -20.75 3.19 10.16
C LEU A 155 -22.27 3.32 10.35
N LEU A 156 -23.07 2.75 9.45
CA LEU A 156 -24.53 2.75 9.56
C LEU A 156 -25.02 1.96 10.78
N GLY A 157 -24.41 0.81 11.06
CA GLY A 157 -24.82 -0.05 12.17
C GLY A 157 -24.35 0.40 13.56
N THR A 158 -23.26 1.15 13.65
CA THR A 158 -22.63 1.49 14.95
C THR A 158 -22.37 2.97 15.19
N GLY A 159 -22.48 3.81 14.15
CA GLY A 159 -22.04 5.20 14.18
C GLY A 159 -20.51 5.39 14.19
N ARG A 160 -19.73 4.29 14.14
CA ARG A 160 -18.26 4.34 14.17
C ARG A 160 -17.68 4.28 12.77
N ARG A 161 -16.81 5.24 12.46
CA ARG A 161 -16.10 5.31 11.17
C ARG A 161 -14.73 4.66 11.32
N TYR A 162 -14.37 3.82 10.36
CA TYR A 162 -13.05 3.19 10.29
C TYR A 162 -12.30 3.66 9.04
N ILE A 163 -10.97 3.57 9.11
CA ILE A 163 -10.03 3.92 8.04
C ILE A 163 -9.09 2.74 7.85
N LEU A 164 -9.00 2.26 6.60
CA LEU A 164 -7.98 1.32 6.16
C LEU A 164 -6.89 2.10 5.41
N TYR A 165 -5.64 2.00 5.84
CA TYR A 165 -4.53 2.70 5.20
C TYR A 165 -3.20 1.93 5.34
N ASP A 166 -2.25 2.22 4.45
CA ASP A 166 -0.88 1.73 4.58
C ASP A 166 -0.06 2.70 5.44
N LYS A 167 0.46 2.20 6.55
CA LYS A 167 1.35 2.91 7.46
C LYS A 167 2.77 2.42 7.26
N PHE A 168 3.41 2.95 6.22
CA PHE A 168 4.81 2.66 5.91
C PHE A 168 5.10 1.16 5.78
N GLY A 169 4.24 0.48 5.02
CA GLY A 169 4.32 -0.92 4.66
C GLY A 169 3.64 -1.87 5.62
N GLU A 170 2.85 -1.35 6.55
CA GLU A 170 1.96 -2.10 7.42
C GLU A 170 0.53 -1.66 7.15
N LEU A 171 -0.34 -2.60 6.76
CA LEU A 171 -1.74 -2.30 6.55
C LEU A 171 -2.45 -2.20 7.90
N GLU A 172 -2.98 -1.03 8.22
CA GLU A 172 -3.71 -0.79 9.46
C GLU A 172 -5.19 -0.52 9.17
N LEU A 173 -6.04 -1.03 10.06
CA LEU A 173 -7.44 -0.70 10.17
C LEU A 173 -7.68 -0.07 11.54
N VAL A 174 -8.00 1.21 11.56
CA VAL A 174 -8.20 1.98 12.79
C VAL A 174 -9.54 2.69 12.79
N GLU A 175 -10.03 3.05 13.97
CA GLU A 175 -11.19 3.94 14.07
C GLU A 175 -10.75 5.38 13.80
N ALA A 176 -11.56 6.15 13.07
CA ALA A 176 -11.18 7.50 12.63
C ALA A 176 -10.87 8.48 13.78
N ARG A 177 -11.38 8.20 14.99
CA ARG A 177 -11.11 8.99 16.20
C ARG A 177 -9.73 8.73 16.85
N GLU A 178 -9.01 7.71 16.39
CA GLU A 178 -7.69 7.32 16.91
C GLU A 178 -6.54 7.99 16.15
N LEU A 179 -6.85 8.69 15.05
CA LEU A 179 -5.93 9.49 14.23
C LEU A 179 -6.04 10.97 14.60
#